data_AF-A0A963F793-F1
#
_entry.id   AF-A0A963F793-F1
#
_cell.length_a   1.000
_cell.length_b   1.000
_cell.length_c   1.000
_cell.angle_alpha   90.00
_cell.angle_beta   90.00
_cell.angle_gamma   90.00
#
_symmetry.space_group_name_H-M   'P 1'
#
loop_
_entity.id
_entity.type
_entity.pdbx_description
1 polymer ?
#
loop_
_entity_poly.entity_id
_entity_poly.type
_entity_poly.pdbx_seq_one_letter_code
_entity_poly.pdbx_strand_id
1 'polypeptide(L)'
;SIDFSSQEELLEKIRPGVDGLILKLGGQQGTFLPSVWESLPDARSFLQHLKLKAGLARDYWSDQIKVFRYQTESFAAPFPAVTLKKT
;
A
#
# COMPACT_ATOMS: atom_id res chain seq x y z
N SER A 1 6.40 9.28 9.63
CA SER A 1 6.66 7.82 9.58
C SER A 1 5.71 7.14 10.55
N ILE A 2 5.56 5.83 10.47
CA ILE A 2 4.98 5.05 11.58
C ILE A 2 6.15 4.71 12.51
N ASP A 3 5.99 4.97 13.80
CA ASP A 3 6.96 4.52 14.81
C ASP A 3 6.58 3.12 15.27
N PHE A 4 7.52 2.18 15.22
CA PHE A 4 7.37 0.79 15.63
C PHE A 4 8.76 0.22 15.96
N SER A 5 8.78 -0.84 16.77
CA SER A 5 9.97 -1.53 17.24
C SER A 5 10.10 -2.96 16.70
N SER A 6 9.02 -3.48 16.09
CA SER A 6 8.99 -4.81 15.49
C SER A 6 8.04 -4.86 14.29
N GLN A 7 8.15 -5.94 13.51
CA GLN A 7 7.23 -6.19 12.40
C GLN A 7 5.81 -6.40 12.92
N GLU A 8 5.65 -7.12 14.02
CA GLU A 8 4.37 -7.44 14.62
C GLU A 8 3.69 -6.15 15.10
N GLU A 9 4.41 -5.23 15.74
CA GLU A 9 3.87 -3.92 16.13
C GLU A 9 3.48 -3.08 14.91
N LEU A 10 4.26 -3.13 13.82
CA LEU A 10 3.87 -2.46 12.57
C LEU A 10 2.55 -3.02 12.03
N LEU A 11 2.38 -4.34 12.04
CA LEU A 11 1.16 -5.01 11.55
C LEU A 11 -0.08 -4.62 12.37
N GLU A 12 0.07 -4.40 13.67
CA GLU A 12 -1.00 -3.93 14.55
C GLU A 12 -1.39 -2.46 14.28
N LYS A 13 -0.46 -1.65 13.75
CA LYS A 13 -0.65 -0.20 13.53
C LYS A 13 -1.20 0.17 12.15
N ILE A 14 -1.02 -0.68 11.15
CA ILE A 14 -1.53 -0.43 9.79
C ILE A 14 -3.01 -0.81 9.68
N ARG A 15 -3.77 -0.03 8.92
CA ARG A 15 -5.22 -0.18 8.79
C ARG A 15 -5.61 -0.66 7.39
N PRO A 16 -6.02 -1.93 7.23
CA PRO A 16 -6.54 -2.44 5.97
C PRO A 16 -7.67 -1.58 5.41
N GLY A 17 -7.69 -1.42 4.08
CA GLY A 17 -8.68 -0.61 3.35
C GLY A 17 -8.49 0.90 3.46
N VAL A 18 -7.57 1.38 4.31
CA VAL A 18 -7.41 2.81 4.60
C VAL A 18 -6.01 3.30 4.25
N ASP A 19 -4.98 2.56 4.66
CA ASP A 19 -3.61 3.06 4.66
C ASP A 19 -2.87 2.72 3.37
N GLY A 20 -2.37 3.72 2.65
CA GLY A 20 -1.31 3.54 1.66
C GLY A 20 0.03 3.51 2.39
N LEU A 21 0.94 2.63 1.96
CA LEU A 21 2.23 2.45 2.62
C LEU A 21 3.40 2.65 1.66
N ILE A 22 4.46 3.29 2.15
CA ILE A 22 5.77 3.34 1.50
C ILE A 22 6.75 2.63 2.44
N LEU A 23 7.41 1.58 1.94
CA LEU A 23 8.47 0.86 2.64
C LEU A 23 9.83 1.26 2.05
N LYS A 24 10.80 1.60 2.91
CA LYS A 24 12.17 1.94 2.51
C LYS A 24 13.21 1.18 3.31
N LEU A 25 14.28 0.75 2.65
CA LEU A 25 15.51 0.22 3.26
C LEU A 25 16.72 0.54 2.37
N GLY A 26 17.58 1.46 2.80
CA GLY A 26 18.70 1.93 1.98
C GLY A 26 18.21 2.44 0.61
N GLY A 27 18.73 1.89 -0.48
CA GLY A 27 18.30 2.20 -1.86
C GLY A 27 17.05 1.45 -2.35
N GLN A 28 16.48 0.56 -1.54
CA GLN A 28 15.30 -0.25 -1.90
C GLN A 28 14.02 0.44 -1.40
N GLN A 29 13.00 0.53 -2.26
CA GLN A 29 11.74 1.19 -1.93
C GLN A 29 10.56 0.57 -2.69
N GLY A 30 9.45 0.38 -2.00
CA GLY A 30 8.15 -0.01 -2.57
C GLY A 30 7.02 0.87 -2.06
N THR A 31 5.97 1.03 -2.85
CA THR A 31 4.73 1.71 -2.44
C THR A 31 3.49 0.94 -2.88
N PHE A 32 2.48 0.93 -2.02
CA PHE A 32 1.12 0.50 -2.34
C PHE A 32 0.12 1.57 -1.96
N LEU A 33 -0.85 1.80 -2.85
CA LEU A 33 -2.01 2.65 -2.62
C LEU A 33 -3.01 1.94 -1.67
N PRO A 34 -3.91 2.69 -1.01
CA PRO A 34 -5.01 2.08 -0.25
C PRO A 34 -5.87 1.11 -1.08
N SER A 35 -6.08 1.35 -2.36
CA SER A 35 -6.90 0.45 -3.21
C SER A 35 -6.33 -0.96 -3.36
N VAL A 36 -5.03 -1.17 -3.11
CA VAL A 36 -4.42 -2.51 -3.17
C VAL A 36 -4.96 -3.45 -2.10
N TRP A 37 -5.49 -2.91 -0.99
CA TRP A 37 -6.15 -3.70 0.05
C TRP A 37 -7.32 -4.54 -0.47
N GLU A 38 -8.00 -4.14 -1.55
CA GLU A 38 -9.08 -4.92 -2.16
C GLU A 38 -8.59 -6.29 -2.67
N SER A 39 -7.34 -6.37 -3.14
CA SER A 39 -6.72 -7.62 -3.59
C SER A 39 -5.92 -8.33 -2.50
N LEU A 40 -5.42 -7.58 -1.50
CA LEU A 40 -4.61 -8.08 -0.40
C LEU A 40 -5.18 -7.60 0.94
N PRO A 41 -6.32 -8.14 1.42
CA PRO A 41 -7.02 -7.62 2.59
C PRO A 41 -6.32 -7.96 3.91
N ASP A 42 -5.46 -8.97 3.93
CA ASP A 42 -4.67 -9.35 5.10
C ASP A 42 -3.41 -8.48 5.23
N ALA A 43 -3.21 -7.88 6.41
CA ALA A 43 -2.10 -6.98 6.70
C ALA A 43 -0.73 -7.63 6.48
N ARG A 44 -0.57 -8.88 6.89
CA ARG A 44 0.70 -9.61 6.76
C ARG A 44 1.01 -9.89 5.29
N SER A 45 0.02 -10.34 4.54
CA SER A 45 0.11 -10.58 3.09
C SER A 45 0.41 -9.28 2.33
N PHE A 46 -0.24 -8.18 2.68
CA PHE A 46 0.02 -6.86 2.09
C PHE A 46 1.47 -6.44 2.30
N LEU A 47 1.97 -6.52 3.54
CA LEU A 47 3.35 -6.15 3.87
C LEU A 47 4.38 -7.05 3.17
N GLN A 48 4.11 -8.36 3.12
CA GLN A 48 4.93 -9.33 2.40
C GLN A 48 5.05 -9.00 0.90
N HIS A 49 3.94 -8.65 0.24
CA HIS A 49 3.97 -8.25 -1.17
C HIS A 49 4.61 -6.88 -1.38
N LEU A 50 4.45 -5.96 -0.42
CA LEU A 50 5.11 -4.66 -0.46
C LEU A 50 6.63 -4.79 -0.37
N LYS A 51 7.15 -5.72 0.45
CA LYS A 51 8.57 -6.07 0.49
C LYS A 51 9.08 -6.58 -0.86
N LEU A 52 8.36 -7.52 -1.48
CA LEU A 52 8.68 -8.02 -2.82
C LEU A 52 8.71 -6.88 -3.84
N LYS A 53 7.73 -5.97 -3.81
CA LYS A 53 7.70 -4.78 -4.68
C LYS A 53 8.87 -3.83 -4.41
N ALA A 54 9.38 -3.78 -3.19
CA ALA A 54 10.55 -3.01 -2.82
C ALA A 54 11.88 -3.68 -3.21
N GLY A 55 11.86 -4.92 -3.72
CA GLY A 55 13.05 -5.72 -4.05
C GLY A 55 13.56 -6.61 -2.92
N LEU A 56 12.85 -6.68 -1.79
CA LEU A 56 13.19 -7.51 -0.63
C LEU A 56 12.53 -8.89 -0.72
N ALA A 57 13.15 -9.91 -0.10
CA ALA A 57 12.49 -11.20 0.04
C ALA A 57 11.23 -11.11 0.93
N ARG A 58 10.24 -11.98 0.68
CA ARG A 58 8.95 -11.99 1.36
C ARG A 58 9.06 -11.97 2.89
N ASP A 59 9.92 -12.84 3.42
CA ASP A 59 10.09 -13.04 4.87
C ASP A 59 11.25 -12.24 5.46
N TYR A 60 11.90 -11.39 4.64
CA TYR A 60 12.99 -10.54 5.10
C TYR A 60 12.48 -9.49 6.11
N TRP A 61 13.24 -9.26 7.17
CA TRP A 61 13.01 -8.17 8.11
C TRP A 61 14.33 -7.53 8.55
N SER A 62 14.28 -6.25 8.87
CA SER A 62 15.36 -5.49 9.48
C SER A 62 14.79 -4.30 10.22
N ASP A 63 15.35 -3.98 11.39
CA ASP A 63 14.95 -2.80 12.18
C ASP A 63 15.35 -1.48 11.51
N GLN A 64 16.11 -1.53 10.41
CA GLN A 64 16.40 -0.37 9.57
C GLN A 64 15.27 -0.06 8.58
N ILE A 65 14.27 -0.93 8.45
CA ILE A 65 13.10 -0.68 7.60
C ILE A 65 12.34 0.53 8.13
N LYS A 66 12.10 1.50 7.25
CA LYS A 66 11.25 2.65 7.55
C LYS A 66 9.94 2.53 6.78
N VAL A 67 8.82 2.68 7.48
CA VAL A 67 7.48 2.68 6.87
C VAL A 67 6.82 4.04 7.04
N PHE A 68 6.27 4.55 5.95
CA PHE A 68 5.47 5.76 5.91
C PHE A 68 4.05 5.41 5.51
N ARG A 69 3.09 6.13 6.07
CA ARG A 69 1.67 5.99 5.79
C ARG A 69 1.13 7.24 5.13
N TYR A 70 0.21 7.05 4.19
CA TYR A 70 -0.58 8.11 3.58
C TYR A 70 -2.00 7.59 3.29
N GLN A 71 -2.89 8.49 2.90
CA GLN A 71 -4.24 8.18 2.41
C GLN A 71 -4.41 8.83 1.03
N THR A 72 -5.40 8.35 0.28
CA THR A 72 -5.70 8.88 -1.05
C THR A 72 -7.18 9.22 -1.16
N GLU A 73 -7.47 10.29 -1.87
CA GLU A 73 -8.81 10.61 -2.36
C GLU A 73 -8.82 10.43 -3.88
N SER A 74 -9.91 9.91 -4.42
CA SER A 74 -10.09 9.70 -5.85
C SER A 74 -11.28 10.48 -6.35
N PHE A 75 -11.09 11.21 -7.45
CA PHE A 75 -12.12 12.02 -8.09
C PHE A 75 -12.41 11.45 -9.47
N ALA A 76 -13.68 11.25 -9.81
CA ALA A 76 -14.10 10.86 -11.15
C ALA A 76 -15.22 11.79 -11.61
N ALA A 77 -15.06 12.39 -12.78
CA ALA A 77 -16.16 13.04 -13.47
C ALA A 77 -16.92 11.98 -14.29
N PRO A 78 -18.25 12.05 -14.38
CA PRO A 78 -19.00 11.19 -15.27
C PRO A 78 -18.51 11.42 -16.71
N PHE A 79 -18.20 10.33 -17.42
CA PHE A 79 -17.98 10.42 -18.85
C PHE A 79 -19.30 10.79 -19.53
N PRO A 80 -19.32 11.80 -20.43
CA PRO A 80 -20.55 12.18 -21.11
C PRO A 80 -21.06 11.00 -21.94
N ALA A 81 -22.32 10.64 -21.73
CA ALA A 81 -22.97 9.64 -22.57
C ALA A 81 -23.01 10.15 -24.01
N VAL A 82 -22.39 9.41 -24.93
CA VAL A 82 -22.54 9.69 -26.36
C VAL A 82 -23.97 9.32 -26.76
N THR A 83 -24.82 10.32 -26.96
CA THR A 83 -26.13 10.10 -27.58
C THR A 83 -25.91 9.85 -29.07
N LEU A 84 -25.94 8.58 -29.48
CA LEU A 84 -26.01 8.21 -30.89
C LEU A 84 -27.34 8.72 -31.45
N LYS A 85 -27.30 9.74 -32.31
CA LYS A 85 -28.46 10.13 -33.13
C LYS A 85 -28.67 9.03 -34.16
N LYS A 86 -29.74 8.24 -34.03
CA LYS A 86 -30.20 7.34 -35.09
C LYS A 86 -30.70 8.21 -36.26
N THR A 87 -30.05 8.08 -37.41
CA THR A 87 -30.55 8.54 -38.72
C THR A 87 -31.39 7.45 -39.37
#